data_AF-A0A0K1EKW6-F1
#
_entry.id   AF-A0A0K1EKW6-F1
#
_cell.length_a   1.000
_cell.length_b   1.000
_cell.length_c   1.000
_cell.angle_alpha   90.00
_cell.angle_beta   90.00
_cell.angle_gamma   90.00
#
_symmetry.space_group_name_H-M   'P 1'
#
loop_
_entity.id
_entity.type
_entity.pdbx_description
1 polymer ?
#
loop_
_entity_poly.entity_id
_entity_poly.type
_entity_poly.pdbx_seq_one_letter_code
_entity_poly.pdbx_strand_id
1 'polypeptide(L)' 'MTFFGAKDEMDYPGGTKLRIAPTIRERRRELQQLGWEVIELPDRDHGVFTDPTTIVPVVRSFLDSRL' A
#
# COMPACT_ATOMS: atom_id res chain seq x y z
N MET A 1 6.45 -6.62 -4.82
CA MET A 1 5.82 -5.27 -4.84
C MET A 1 5.01 -5.09 -3.57
N THR A 2 4.69 -3.85 -3.21
CA THR A 2 3.66 -3.53 -2.22
C THR A 2 2.81 -2.36 -2.70
N PHE A 3 1.55 -2.32 -2.27
CA PHE A 3 0.65 -1.19 -2.46
C PHE A 3 -0.02 -0.86 -1.14
N PHE A 4 -0.41 0.40 -0.95
CA PHE A 4 -1.13 0.84 0.25
C PHE A 4 -1.93 2.12 -0.05
N GLY A 5 -2.95 2.38 0.75
CA GLY A 5 -3.72 3.62 0.67
C GLY A 5 -3.00 4.80 1.33
N ALA A 6 -3.10 6.01 0.78
CA ALA A 6 -2.48 7.19 1.38
C ALA A 6 -3.06 7.57 2.77
N LYS A 7 -4.29 7.13 3.05
CA LYS A 7 -5.03 7.29 4.31
C LYS A 7 -4.98 6.02 5.18
N ASP A 8 -4.05 5.11 4.92
CA ASP A 8 -3.88 3.84 5.65
C ASP A 8 -3.22 4.06 7.03
N GLU A 9 -3.87 4.90 7.84
CA GLU A 9 -3.56 5.22 9.24
C GLU A 9 -4.88 5.51 9.97
N MET A 10 -5.12 4.85 11.10
CA MET A 10 -6.30 5.11 11.92
C MET A 10 -6.10 4.71 13.38
N ASP A 11 -6.87 5.34 14.26
CA ASP A 11 -7.00 4.94 15.66
C ASP A 11 -8.24 4.06 15.82
N TYR A 12 -8.06 2.85 16.35
CA TYR A 12 -9.13 1.92 16.64
C TYR A 12 -9.60 2.07 18.10
N PRO A 13 -10.89 1.74 18.39
CA PRO A 13 -11.35 1.58 19.76
C PRO A 13 -10.43 0.62 20.54
N GLY A 14 -10.15 0.95 21.80
CA GLY A 14 -9.20 0.20 22.62
C GLY A 14 -7.73 0.63 22.48
N GLY A 15 -7.46 1.76 21.81
CA GLY A 15 -6.14 2.43 21.82
C GLY A 15 -5.12 1.84 20.84
N THR A 16 -5.55 0.97 19.93
CA THR A 16 -4.67 0.44 18.88
C THR A 16 -4.56 1.46 17.76
N LYS A 17 -3.32 1.79 17.36
CA LYS A 17 -3.05 2.71 16.25
C LYS A 17 -2.48 1.95 15.05
N LEU A 18 -3.21 1.96 13.94
CA LEU A 18 -2.74 1.46 12.64
C LEU A 18 -1.93 2.54 11.93
N ARG A 19 -0.74 2.19 11.41
CA ARG A 19 0.18 3.14 10.77
C ARG A 19 0.83 2.57 9.49
N ILE A 20 0.07 1.90 8.65
CA ILE A 20 0.63 1.26 7.46
C ILE A 20 1.24 2.30 6.51
N ALA A 21 0.50 3.35 6.15
CA ALA A 21 1.00 4.38 5.24
C ALA A 21 2.24 5.12 5.78
N PRO A 22 2.25 5.65 7.03
CA PRO A 22 3.46 6.22 7.61
C PRO A 22 4.64 5.25 7.61
N THR A 23 4.46 4.01 8.07
CA THR A 23 5.55 3.02 8.17
C THR A 23 6.12 2.68 6.79
N ILE A 24 5.29 2.50 5.76
CA ILE A 24 5.79 2.24 4.41
C ILE A 24 6.51 3.46 3.84
N ARG A 25 6.03 4.69 4.08
CA ARG A 25 6.73 5.92 3.66
C ARG A 25 8.11 6.04 4.32
N GLU A 26 8.20 5.83 5.63
CA GLU A 26 9.44 5.86 6.41
C GLU A 26 10.45 4.81 5.90
N ARG A 27 9.97 3.62 5.51
CA ARG A 27 10.78 2.50 5.03
C ARG A 27 10.92 2.44 3.50
N ARG A 28 10.35 3.40 2.76
CA ARG A 28 10.21 3.34 1.29
C ARG A 28 11.55 3.10 0.61
N ARG A 29 12.59 3.85 1.03
CA ARG A 29 13.94 3.73 0.45
C ARG A 29 14.52 2.33 0.63
N GLU A 30 14.39 1.76 1.81
CA GLU A 30 14.86 0.40 2.11
C GLU A 30 14.13 -0.64 1.25
N LEU A 31 12.80 -0.54 1.15
CA LEU A 31 12.00 -1.42 0.31
C LEU A 31 12.46 -1.36 -1.16
N GLN A 32 12.66 -0.15 -1.69
CA GLN A 32 13.14 0.05 -3.06
C GLN A 32 14.56 -0.51 -3.27
N GLN A 33 15.45 -0.39 -2.29
CA GLN A 33 16.80 -1.00 -2.33
C GLN A 33 16.76 -2.53 -2.35
N LEU A 34 15.76 -3.13 -1.70
CA LEU A 34 15.49 -4.56 -1.75
C LEU A 34 14.79 -4.99 -3.05
N GLY A 35 14.63 -4.09 -4.02
CA GLY A 35 14.00 -4.37 -5.32
C GLY A 35 12.47 -4.35 -5.29
N TRP A 36 11.86 -3.84 -4.22
CA TRP A 36 10.40 -3.71 -4.15
C TRP A 36 9.92 -2.47 -4.89
N GLU A 37 8.93 -2.66 -5.76
CA GLU A 37 8.06 -1.59 -6.20
C GLU A 37 7.08 -1.20 -5.08
N VAL A 38 6.95 0.11 -4.82
CA VAL A 38 6.14 0.68 -3.74
C VAL A 38 5.12 1.64 -4.34
N ILE A 39 3.84 1.26 -4.31
CA ILE A 39 2.74 2.01 -4.93
C ILE A 39 1.85 2.61 -3.84
N GLU A 40 1.61 3.90 -3.92
CA GLU A 40 0.76 4.62 -2.98
C GLU A 40 -0.51 5.08 -3.70
N LEU A 41 -1.67 4.67 -3.18
CA LEU A 41 -2.97 4.95 -3.78
C LEU A 41 -3.62 6.17 -3.12
N PRO A 42 -3.81 7.29 -3.84
CA PRO A 42 -4.39 8.50 -3.27
C PRO A 42 -5.82 8.25 -2.81
N ASP A 43 -6.23 8.93 -1.74
CA ASP A 43 -7.59 8.89 -1.18
C ASP A 43 -8.13 7.53 -0.74
N ARG A 44 -7.26 6.51 -0.64
CA ARG A 44 -7.61 5.18 -0.14
C ARG A 44 -7.07 4.94 1.26
N ASP A 45 -7.80 4.17 2.05
CA ASP A 45 -7.38 3.67 3.36
C ASP A 45 -6.98 2.19 3.27
N HIS A 46 -6.88 1.53 4.43
CA HIS A 46 -6.57 0.11 4.50
C HIS A 46 -7.52 -0.76 3.70
N GLY A 47 -8.79 -0.39 3.56
CA GLY A 47 -9.84 -1.18 2.91
C GLY A 47 -9.63 -1.35 1.40
N VAL A 48 -8.65 -0.70 0.78
CA VAL A 48 -8.40 -0.76 -0.66
C VAL A 48 -8.18 -2.17 -1.21
N PHE A 49 -7.69 -3.11 -0.38
CA PHE A 49 -7.55 -4.51 -0.79
C PHE A 49 -8.89 -5.20 -1.07
N THR A 50 -10.01 -4.63 -0.59
CA THR A 50 -11.37 -5.15 -0.81
C THR A 50 -12.02 -4.63 -2.09
N ASP A 51 -11.43 -3.63 -2.76
CA ASP A 51 -11.94 -3.03 -3.99
C ASP A 51 -11.22 -3.61 -5.22
N PRO A 52 -11.76 -4.67 -5.87
CA PRO A 52 -11.12 -5.29 -7.02
C PRO A 52 -10.97 -4.34 -8.21
N THR A 53 -11.90 -3.39 -8.39
CA THR A 53 -11.85 -2.42 -9.48
C THR A 53 -10.63 -1.52 -9.37
N THR A 54 -10.24 -1.18 -8.14
CA THR A 54 -9.04 -0.41 -7.87
C THR A 54 -7.78 -1.27 -7.92
N ILE A 55 -7.80 -2.45 -7.29
CA ILE A 55 -6.54 -3.17 -7.03
C ILE A 55 -6.11 -4.16 -8.12
N VAL A 56 -7.05 -4.75 -8.85
CA VAL A 56 -6.69 -5.68 -9.93
C VAL A 56 -5.82 -5.01 -11.00
N PRO A 57 -6.11 -3.78 -11.48
CA PRO A 57 -5.24 -3.10 -12.44
C PRO A 57 -3.81 -2.88 -11.93
N VAL A 58 -3.64 -2.51 -10.65
CA VAL A 58 -2.33 -2.30 -10.02
C VAL A 58 -1.52 -3.59 -10.00
N VAL A 59 -2.14 -4.69 -9.56
CA VAL A 59 -1.48 -6.00 -9.51
C VAL A 59 -1.18 -6.52 -10.92
N ARG A 60 -2.10 -6.32 -11.88
CA ARG A 60 -1.89 -6.71 -13.29
C ARG A 60 -0.71 -5.97 -13.91
N SER A 61 -0.64 -4.65 -13.75
CA SER A 61 0.48 -3.86 -14.24
C SER A 61 1.83 -4.37 -13.73
N PHE A 62 1.90 -4.77 -12.45
CA PHE A 62 3.11 -5.37 -11.90
C PHE A 62 3.42 -6.73 -12.54
N LEU A 63 2.44 -7.64 -12.63
CA LEU A 63 2.63 -8.98 -13.19
C LEU A 63 3.03 -8.93 -14.67
N ASP A 64 2.37 -8.08 -15.46
CA ASP A 64 2.62 -7.94 -16.89
C ASP A 64 4.01 -7.36 -17.18
N SER A 65 4.58 -6.56 -16.28
CA SER A 65 5.95 -6.01 -16.42
C SER A 65 7.07 -7.04 -16.18
N ARG A 66 6.71 -8.27 -15.75
CA ARG A 66 7.65 -9.32 -15.33
C ARG A 66 7.54 -10.60 -16.18
N LEU A 67 6.65 -10.59 -17.17
CA LEU A 67 6.54 -11.61 -18.21
C LEU A 67 7.40 -11.22 -19.42
#